data_AF-A0A377W4Z3-F1
#
_entry.id   AF-A0A377W4Z3-F1
#
_cell.length_a   1.000
_cell.length_b   1.000
_cell.length_c   1.000
_cell.angle_alpha   90.00
_cell.angle_beta   90.00
_cell.angle_gamma   90.00
#
_symmetry.space_group_name_H-M   'P 1'
#
loop_
_entity.id
_entity.type
_entity.pdbx_description
1 polymer ?
#
loop_
_entity_poly.entity_id
_entity_poly.type
_entity_poly.pdbx_seq_one_letter_code
_entity_poly.pdbx_strand_id
1 'polypeptide(L)'
;MAMRRESNERMADFAVADVSLFWLLNALNSAEPVLGYFLRYRQSPPERLYPELARLAGSLLTFSLTHQANAVPIYQHDQLNAVFPPLFDLLSDLLEASLPSRVVAIALEHDVRLHFWQARLHDAPAAGRG
;
A
#
# COMPACT_ATOMS: atom_id res chain seq x y z
N MET A 1 26.24 -30.22 -12.40
CA MET A 1 25.64 -28.91 -12.74
C MET A 1 24.41 -28.69 -11.87
N ALA A 2 24.65 -28.33 -10.60
CA ALA A 2 23.60 -27.99 -9.64
C ALA A 2 23.25 -26.52 -9.86
N MET A 3 22.20 -26.26 -10.61
CA MET A 3 21.78 -24.91 -10.98
C MET A 3 20.37 -24.71 -10.44
N ARG A 4 20.17 -23.58 -9.72
CA ARG A 4 18.85 -22.96 -9.52
C ARG A 4 17.91 -23.63 -8.50
N ARG A 5 18.36 -23.87 -7.27
CA ARG A 5 17.47 -24.06 -6.10
C ARG A 5 17.72 -23.12 -4.93
N GLU A 6 18.91 -22.53 -4.78
CA GLU A 6 19.21 -21.59 -3.69
C GLU A 6 18.54 -20.21 -3.79
N SER A 7 18.03 -19.82 -4.97
CA SER A 7 17.49 -18.46 -5.15
C SER A 7 16.06 -18.26 -4.64
N ASN A 8 15.34 -19.33 -4.27
CA ASN A 8 13.94 -19.20 -3.81
C ASN A 8 13.82 -19.00 -2.30
N GLU A 9 14.83 -19.33 -1.48
CA GLU A 9 14.77 -19.14 -0.02
C GLU A 9 14.86 -17.67 0.41
N ARG A 10 15.23 -16.77 -0.51
CA ARG A 10 15.32 -15.32 -0.27
C ARG A 10 14.24 -14.51 -0.97
N MET A 11 13.33 -15.17 -1.67
CA MET A 11 12.22 -14.52 -2.36
C MET A 11 11.02 -14.47 -1.41
N ALA A 12 10.33 -13.33 -1.33
CA ALA A 12 9.08 -13.28 -0.60
C ALA A 12 8.05 -14.19 -1.29
N ASP A 13 7.51 -15.16 -0.55
CA ASP A 13 6.38 -15.97 -0.99
C ASP A 13 5.11 -15.12 -0.92
N PHE A 14 4.60 -14.68 -2.07
CA PHE A 14 3.30 -14.05 -2.18
C PHE A 14 2.27 -15.09 -2.62
N ALA A 15 1.27 -15.37 -1.79
CA ALA A 15 0.14 -16.18 -2.21
C ALA A 15 -0.76 -15.37 -3.16
N VAL A 16 -1.62 -16.04 -3.94
CA VAL A 16 -2.62 -15.35 -4.80
C VAL A 16 -3.55 -14.45 -3.98
N ALA A 17 -3.74 -14.73 -2.69
CA ALA A 17 -4.49 -13.89 -1.76
C ALA A 17 -3.79 -12.54 -1.44
N ASP A 18 -2.49 -12.43 -1.68
CA ASP A 18 -1.67 -11.27 -1.31
C ASP A 18 -1.39 -10.32 -2.48
N VAL A 19 -2.12 -10.46 -3.60
CA VAL A 19 -1.90 -9.62 -4.80
C VAL A 19 -2.00 -8.13 -4.47
N SER A 20 -2.92 -7.73 -3.59
CA SER A 20 -3.04 -6.34 -3.17
C SER A 20 -1.82 -5.86 -2.39
N LEU A 21 -1.29 -6.68 -1.49
CA LEU A 21 -0.08 -6.37 -0.71
C LEU A 21 1.15 -6.26 -1.61
N PHE A 22 1.27 -7.17 -2.59
CA PHE A 22 2.34 -7.11 -3.59
C PHE A 22 2.31 -5.79 -4.37
N TRP A 23 1.14 -5.39 -4.89
CA TRP A 23 1.00 -4.14 -5.64
C TRP A 23 1.26 -2.90 -4.77
N LEU A 24 0.84 -2.92 -3.51
CA LEU A 24 1.14 -1.85 -2.55
C LEU A 24 2.64 -1.73 -2.31
N LEU A 25 3.33 -2.85 -2.01
CA LEU A 25 4.77 -2.87 -1.84
C LEU A 25 5.51 -2.42 -3.10
N ASN A 26 5.06 -2.86 -4.27
CA ASN A 26 5.62 -2.44 -5.55
C ASN A 26 5.48 -0.91 -5.74
N ALA A 27 4.30 -0.35 -5.46
CA ALA A 27 4.07 1.09 -5.59
C ALA A 27 4.97 1.90 -4.64
N LEU A 28 5.05 1.51 -3.38
CA LEU A 28 5.84 2.20 -2.37
C LEU A 28 7.35 2.08 -2.62
N ASN A 29 7.85 0.85 -2.83
CA ASN A 29 9.28 0.60 -3.04
C ASN A 29 9.79 1.19 -4.35
N SER A 30 8.93 1.33 -5.37
CA SER A 30 9.30 2.00 -6.62
C SER A 30 9.34 3.53 -6.47
N ALA A 31 8.48 4.10 -5.63
CA ALA A 31 8.42 5.55 -5.42
C ALA A 31 9.47 6.07 -4.42
N GLU A 32 9.79 5.31 -3.37
CA GLU A 32 10.73 5.70 -2.31
C GLU A 32 12.07 6.26 -2.80
N PRO A 33 12.83 5.59 -3.69
CA PRO A 33 14.14 6.09 -4.10
C PRO A 33 14.03 7.36 -4.96
N VAL A 34 12.95 7.47 -5.74
CA VAL A 34 12.67 8.63 -6.60
C VAL A 34 12.29 9.84 -5.74
N LEU A 35 11.41 9.67 -4.76
CA LEU A 35 11.05 10.74 -3.83
C LEU A 35 12.23 11.12 -2.92
N GLY A 36 13.03 10.13 -2.51
CA GLY A 36 14.28 10.33 -1.78
C GLY A 36 15.29 11.20 -2.53
N TYR A 37 15.36 11.10 -3.87
CA TYR A 37 16.15 12.01 -4.69
C TYR A 37 15.66 13.47 -4.55
N PHE A 38 14.37 13.73 -4.65
CA PHE A 38 13.81 15.09 -4.51
C PHE A 38 14.01 15.68 -3.11
N LEU A 39 13.98 14.84 -2.06
CA LEU A 39 14.30 15.27 -0.69
C LEU A 39 15.77 15.70 -0.55
N ARG A 40 16.70 14.99 -1.20
CA ARG A 40 18.13 15.33 -1.20
C ARG A 40 18.43 16.56 -2.06
N TYR A 41 17.78 16.69 -3.21
CA TYR A 41 18.00 17.76 -4.19
C TYR A 41 16.81 18.72 -4.27
N ARG A 42 16.65 19.55 -3.24
CA ARG A 42 15.51 20.48 -3.10
C ARG A 42 15.44 21.61 -4.13
N GLN A 43 16.45 21.77 -4.99
CA GLN A 43 16.43 22.72 -6.11
C GLN A 43 15.78 22.15 -7.38
N SER A 44 15.30 20.91 -7.33
CA SER A 44 14.63 20.27 -8.46
C SER A 44 13.34 21.01 -8.84
N PRO A 45 13.07 21.24 -10.14
CA PRO A 45 11.83 21.88 -10.57
C PRO A 45 10.57 21.12 -10.13
N PRO A 46 9.50 21.82 -9.71
CA PRO A 46 8.26 21.19 -9.25
C PRO A 46 7.57 20.37 -10.35
N GLU A 47 7.73 20.75 -11.61
CA GLU A 47 7.26 20.01 -12.79
C GLU A 47 7.85 18.60 -12.92
N ARG A 48 9.00 18.33 -12.29
CA ARG A 48 9.59 16.98 -12.24
C ARG A 48 9.08 16.15 -11.07
N LEU A 49 8.72 16.81 -9.97
CA LEU A 49 8.18 16.13 -8.79
C LEU A 49 6.72 15.71 -9.00
N TYR A 50 5.91 16.58 -9.60
CA TYR A 50 4.48 16.34 -9.78
C TYR A 50 4.16 14.99 -10.48
N PRO A 51 4.78 14.61 -11.61
CA PRO A 51 4.48 13.35 -12.27
C PRO A 51 4.74 12.12 -11.40
N GLU A 52 5.76 12.17 -10.53
CA GLU A 52 6.11 11.07 -9.65
C GLU A 52 5.12 10.93 -8.49
N LEU A 53 4.67 12.05 -7.92
CA LEU A 53 3.60 12.06 -6.92
C LEU A 53 2.26 11.62 -7.52
N ALA A 54 1.91 12.11 -8.72
CA ALA A 54 0.69 11.73 -9.42
C ALA A 54 0.68 10.24 -9.81
N ARG A 55 1.84 9.69 -10.22
CA ARG A 55 2.01 8.26 -10.50
C ARG A 55 1.80 7.41 -9.24
N LEU A 56 2.35 7.83 -8.11
CA LEU A 56 2.14 7.16 -6.84
C LEU A 56 0.66 7.20 -6.43
N ALA A 57 0.02 8.38 -6.48
CA ALA A 57 -1.41 8.53 -6.18
C ALA A 57 -2.27 7.63 -7.08
N GLY A 58 -1.99 7.61 -8.38
CA GLY A 58 -2.68 6.72 -9.33
C GLY A 58 -2.55 5.24 -8.99
N SER A 59 -1.37 4.82 -8.51
CA SER A 59 -1.12 3.44 -8.09
C SER A 59 -1.88 3.11 -6.79
N LEU A 60 -1.90 4.02 -5.82
CA LEU A 60 -2.63 3.84 -4.55
C LEU A 60 -4.16 3.89 -4.73
N LEU A 61 -4.66 4.67 -5.71
CA LEU A 61 -6.09 4.73 -6.04
C LEU A 61 -6.66 3.37 -6.47
N THR A 62 -5.82 2.43 -6.92
CA THR A 62 -6.27 1.05 -7.24
C THR A 62 -6.84 0.31 -6.02
N PHE A 63 -6.50 0.75 -4.82
CA PHE A 63 -6.99 0.21 -3.55
C PHE A 63 -8.10 1.06 -2.92
N SER A 64 -8.39 2.24 -3.47
CA SER A 64 -9.36 3.16 -2.89
C SER A 64 -10.79 2.82 -3.32
N LEU A 65 -11.71 2.83 -2.36
CA LEU A 65 -13.15 2.78 -2.62
C LEU A 65 -13.83 4.15 -2.50
N THR A 66 -13.12 5.14 -1.94
CA THR A 66 -13.66 6.46 -1.60
C THR A 66 -13.23 7.54 -2.59
N HIS A 67 -12.09 7.35 -3.26
CA HIS A 67 -11.52 8.31 -4.19
C HIS A 67 -11.48 7.74 -5.60
N GLN A 68 -11.62 8.62 -6.60
CA GLN A 68 -11.55 8.28 -8.02
C GLN A 68 -10.32 8.91 -8.68
N ALA A 69 -10.00 8.50 -9.91
CA ALA A 69 -8.86 9.01 -10.66
C ALA A 69 -8.85 10.54 -10.86
N ASN A 70 -10.03 11.17 -10.86
CA ASN A 70 -10.17 12.62 -10.97
C ASN A 70 -9.81 13.38 -9.67
N ALA A 71 -9.57 12.68 -8.55
CA ALA A 71 -9.13 13.29 -7.30
C ALA A 71 -7.69 13.82 -7.38
N VAL A 72 -6.88 13.32 -8.32
CA VAL A 72 -5.51 13.80 -8.54
C VAL A 72 -5.57 15.22 -9.14
N PRO A 73 -5.07 16.26 -8.45
CA PRO A 73 -5.13 17.64 -8.93
C PRO A 73 -4.36 17.83 -10.24
N ILE A 74 -4.91 18.60 -11.17
CA ILE A 74 -4.23 18.94 -12.42
C ILE A 74 -3.08 19.91 -12.12
N TYR A 75 -1.90 19.66 -12.67
CA TYR A 75 -0.75 20.54 -12.52
C TYR A 75 -1.03 21.95 -13.07
N GLN A 76 -0.82 22.95 -12.23
CA GLN A 76 -0.93 24.38 -12.53
C GLN A 76 0.36 25.07 -12.07
N HIS A 77 1.28 25.33 -13.00
CA HIS A 77 2.59 25.88 -12.67
C HIS A 77 2.53 27.22 -11.93
N ASP A 78 1.58 28.07 -12.33
CA ASP A 78 1.38 29.40 -11.74
C ASP A 78 0.68 29.35 -10.37
N GLN A 79 0.10 28.20 -10.00
CA GLN A 79 -0.70 28.03 -8.78
C GLN A 79 -0.35 26.74 -8.04
N LEU A 80 0.93 26.55 -7.71
CA LEU A 80 1.42 25.32 -7.06
C LEU A 80 0.71 25.00 -5.72
N ASN A 81 0.23 26.01 -5.00
CA ASN A 81 -0.55 25.84 -3.76
C ASN A 81 -1.94 25.20 -4.00
N ALA A 82 -2.48 25.28 -5.21
CA ALA A 82 -3.71 24.59 -5.59
C ALA A 82 -3.44 23.14 -6.05
N VAL A 83 -2.17 22.72 -6.14
CA VAL A 83 -1.76 21.42 -6.68
C VAL A 83 -1.16 20.53 -5.59
N PHE A 84 -0.08 20.97 -4.95
CA PHE A 84 0.70 20.12 -4.06
C PHE A 84 0.03 19.85 -2.70
N PRO A 85 -0.51 20.86 -1.97
CA PRO A 85 -1.23 20.60 -0.73
C PRO A 85 -2.37 19.57 -0.88
N PRO A 86 -3.34 19.71 -1.80
CA PRO A 86 -4.39 18.71 -1.95
C PRO A 86 -3.86 17.35 -2.44
N LEU A 87 -2.78 17.33 -3.21
CA LEU A 87 -2.14 16.07 -3.61
C LEU A 87 -1.48 15.34 -2.43
N PHE A 88 -0.87 16.09 -1.50
CA PHE A 88 -0.30 15.51 -0.27
C PHE A 88 -1.38 15.00 0.68
N ASP A 89 -2.49 15.74 0.80
CA ASP A 89 -3.64 15.30 1.59
C ASP A 89 -4.22 14.00 1.01
N LEU A 90 -4.46 13.96 -0.30
CA LEU A 90 -4.92 12.75 -1.00
C LEU A 90 -3.97 11.57 -0.79
N LEU A 91 -2.66 11.78 -0.94
CA LEU A 91 -1.67 10.72 -0.72
C LEU A 91 -1.69 10.20 0.71
N SER A 92 -1.87 11.09 1.70
CA SER A 92 -1.95 10.72 3.11
C SER A 92 -3.18 9.85 3.37
N ASP A 93 -4.35 10.27 2.87
CA ASP A 93 -5.60 9.53 2.97
C ASP A 93 -5.51 8.15 2.30
N LEU A 94 -4.89 8.09 1.12
CA LEU A 94 -4.70 6.83 0.38
C LEU A 94 -3.74 5.89 1.10
N LEU A 95 -2.66 6.40 1.69
CA LEU A 95 -1.72 5.59 2.46
C LEU A 95 -2.37 5.03 3.72
N GLU A 96 -3.18 5.83 4.41
CA GLU A 96 -3.92 5.37 5.60
C GLU A 96 -4.96 4.30 5.24
N ALA A 97 -5.72 4.51 4.15
CA ALA A 97 -6.76 3.59 3.72
C ALA A 97 -6.23 2.30 3.07
N SER A 98 -5.04 2.32 2.46
CA SER A 98 -4.47 1.18 1.73
C SER A 98 -3.73 0.18 2.62
N LEU A 99 -3.48 0.51 3.89
CA LEU A 99 -2.84 -0.42 4.81
C LEU A 99 -3.77 -1.60 5.12
N PRO A 100 -3.43 -2.84 4.71
CA PRO A 100 -4.26 -3.98 5.01
C PRO A 100 -4.32 -4.20 6.52
N SER A 101 -5.54 -4.28 7.03
CA SER A 101 -5.78 -4.53 8.45
C SER A 101 -5.27 -5.93 8.82
N ARG A 102 -4.37 -6.02 9.81
CA ARG A 102 -3.83 -7.29 10.33
C ARG A 102 -4.78 -8.00 11.29
N VAL A 103 -6.08 -7.67 11.26
CA VAL A 103 -7.09 -8.36 12.07
C VAL A 103 -7.80 -9.41 11.23
N VAL A 104 -7.78 -10.64 11.75
CA VAL A 104 -8.59 -11.74 11.24
C VAL A 104 -9.88 -11.76 12.06
N ALA A 105 -11.03 -11.64 11.39
CA ALA A 105 -12.32 -11.81 12.05
C ALA A 105 -12.47 -13.28 12.47
N ILE A 106 -12.66 -13.51 13.77
CA ILE A 106 -12.89 -14.86 14.31
C ILE A 106 -14.40 -15.05 14.46
N ALA A 107 -14.98 -15.92 13.64
CA ALA A 107 -16.40 -16.25 13.72
C ALA A 107 -16.70 -17.05 14.99
N LEU A 108 -17.67 -16.58 15.78
CA LEU A 108 -18.18 -17.28 16.95
C LEU A 108 -19.40 -18.12 16.56
N GLU A 109 -19.34 -19.42 16.83
CA GLU A 109 -20.45 -20.35 16.72
C GLU A 109 -21.16 -20.45 18.07
N HIS A 110 -22.46 -20.16 18.11
CA HIS A 110 -23.26 -20.31 19.32
C HIS A 110 -23.70 -21.77 19.49
N ASP A 111 -23.29 -22.41 20.59
CA ASP A 111 -23.85 -23.70 20.99
C ASP A 111 -25.12 -23.46 21.81
N VAL A 112 -26.27 -23.61 21.16
CA VAL A 112 -27.60 -23.39 21.75
C VAL A 112 -27.90 -24.36 22.90
N ARG A 113 -27.25 -25.53 22.96
CA ARG A 113 -27.48 -26.55 23.99
C ARG A 113 -26.70 -26.28 25.27
N LEU A 114 -25.53 -25.69 25.12
CA LEU A 114 -24.61 -25.44 26.23
C LEU A 114 -24.55 -23.95 26.63
N HIS A 115 -25.32 -23.10 25.95
CA HIS A 115 -25.42 -21.65 26.17
C HIS A 115 -24.06 -20.93 26.19
N PHE A 116 -23.11 -21.38 25.37
CA PHE A 116 -21.83 -20.71 25.21
C PHE A 116 -21.50 -20.47 23.73
N TRP A 117 -20.59 -19.53 23.50
CA TRP A 117 -20.05 -19.22 22.19
C TRP A 117 -18.64 -19.80 22.07
N GLN A 118 -18.36 -20.48 20.96
CA GLN A 118 -17.03 -21.02 20.67
C GLN A 118 -16.49 -20.43 19.37
N ALA A 119 -15.18 -20.23 19.32
CA ALA A 119 -14.47 -19.84 18.12
C ALA A 119 -13.30 -20.80 17.92
N ARG A 120 -13.14 -21.32 16.71
CA ARG A 120 -11.95 -22.11 16.34
C ARG A 120 -10.91 -21.18 15.71
N LEU A 121 -9.80 -21.01 16.41
CA LEU A 121 -8.63 -20.33 15.88
C LEU A 121 -7.81 -21.34 15.07
N HIS A 122 -7.95 -21.32 13.76
CA HIS A 122 -6.98 -21.98 12.88
C HIS A 122 -5.73 -21.09 12.80
N ASP A 123 -4.55 -21.71 12.73
CA ASP A 123 -3.25 -21.03 12.82
C ASP A 123 -3.26 -19.67 12.12
N ALA A 124 -3.07 -18.61 12.91
CA ALA A 124 -2.82 -17.29 12.38
C ALA A 124 -1.62 -17.37 11.43
N PRO A 125 -1.61 -16.67 10.28
CA PRO A 125 -0.39 -16.58 9.49
C PRO A 125 0.69 -16.04 10.43
N ALA A 126 1.72 -16.87 10.65
CA ALA A 126 2.69 -16.65 11.71
C ALA A 126 3.20 -15.21 11.67
N ALA A 127 2.85 -14.43 12.71
CA ALA A 127 3.62 -13.23 13.03
C ALA A 127 5.07 -13.69 13.15
N GLY A 128 5.94 -13.09 12.33
CA GLY A 128 7.28 -13.56 12.04
C GLY A 128 8.01 -14.15 13.25
N ARG A 129 8.46 -15.39 13.09
CA ARG A 129 9.57 -15.91 13.89
C ARG A 129 10.81 -15.16 13.41
N GLY A 130 11.51 -14.53 14.35
CA GLY A 130 12.63 -13.61 14.11
C GLY A 130 13.95 -14.29 13.79
#